data_AF-A0A820R8Y6-F1
#
_entry.id   AF-A0A820R8Y6-F1
#
_cell.length_a   1.000
_cell.length_b   1.000
_cell.length_c   1.000
_cell.angle_alpha   90.00
_cell.angle_beta   90.00
_cell.angle_gamma   90.00
#
_symmetry.space_group_name_H-M   'P 1'
#
loop_
_entity.id
_entity.type
_entity.pdbx_description
1 polymer ?
#
loop_
_entity_poly.entity_id
_entity_poly.type
_entity_poly.pdbx_seq_one_letter_code
_entity_poly.pdbx_strand_id
1 'polypeptide(L)'
;KFDSFSRWHNNAPFSTYDHPATETTNCPDLHGGVGWWYHPGDECAHVQLNGFLPTHGDGLVPYNTGILWIGWKSDRHFSFQHVHMAIQPKLRRDRNRHRR
;
A
#
# COMPACT_ATOMS: atom_id res chain seq x y z
N LYS A 1 13.04 -6.49 -11.47
CA LYS A 1 12.99 -5.69 -10.22
C LYS A 1 11.84 -4.69 -10.37
N PHE A 2 10.76 -4.88 -9.64
CA PHE A 2 9.58 -4.02 -9.72
C PHE A 2 9.64 -2.99 -8.60
N ASP A 3 9.83 -1.71 -8.93
CA ASP A 3 9.58 -0.64 -7.98
C ASP A 3 9.19 0.65 -8.71
N SER A 4 7.93 1.01 -8.54
CA SER A 4 7.52 2.35 -8.12
C SER A 4 6.06 2.23 -7.67
N PHE A 5 5.82 1.77 -6.43
CA PHE A 5 4.47 1.46 -5.90
C PHE A 5 3.75 0.40 -6.74
N SER A 6 3.92 -0.89 -6.39
CA SER A 6 3.57 -2.06 -7.21
C SER A 6 2.35 -1.82 -8.11
N ARG A 7 2.51 -1.96 -9.44
CA ARG A 7 1.43 -1.82 -10.45
C ARG A 7 0.15 -2.57 -10.07
N TRP A 8 0.28 -3.56 -9.20
CA TRP A 8 -0.76 -4.23 -8.46
C TRP A 8 -1.86 -3.31 -7.89
N HIS A 9 -1.51 -2.14 -7.35
CA HIS A 9 -2.48 -1.22 -6.75
C HIS A 9 -3.02 -0.17 -7.75
N ASN A 10 -2.55 -0.18 -9.01
CA ASN A 10 -2.99 0.81 -9.98
C ASN A 10 -4.48 0.64 -10.31
N ASN A 11 -5.22 1.74 -10.21
CA ASN A 11 -6.68 1.79 -10.44
C ASN A 11 -7.51 0.92 -9.49
N ALA A 12 -6.89 0.32 -8.47
CA ALA A 12 -7.63 -0.37 -7.42
C ALA A 12 -8.48 0.66 -6.65
N PRO A 13 -9.78 0.41 -6.46
CA PRO A 13 -10.60 1.29 -5.65
C PRO A 13 -10.13 1.26 -4.19
N PHE A 14 -10.24 2.40 -3.52
CA PHE A 14 -10.00 2.43 -2.08
C PHE A 14 -11.12 1.65 -1.36
N SER A 15 -10.76 0.76 -0.45
CA SER A 15 -11.72 -0.06 0.30
C SER A 15 -11.47 0.06 1.79
N THR A 16 -12.55 -0.07 2.57
CA THR A 16 -12.56 -0.13 4.04
C THR A 16 -13.41 -1.32 4.49
N TYR A 17 -13.36 -1.66 5.78
CA TYR A 17 -14.10 -2.80 6.34
C TYR A 17 -15.60 -2.81 5.96
N ASP A 18 -16.23 -1.63 6.00
CA ASP A 18 -17.63 -1.37 5.69
C ASP A 18 -17.91 -1.18 4.19
N HIS A 19 -16.87 -0.98 3.37
CA HIS A 19 -16.98 -0.76 1.93
C HIS A 19 -15.89 -1.55 1.17
N PRO A 20 -16.05 -2.87 1.00
CA PRO A 20 -15.08 -3.69 0.26
C PRO A 20 -15.16 -3.44 -1.26
N ALA A 21 -14.01 -3.54 -1.96
CA ALA A 21 -13.94 -3.42 -3.43
C ALA A 21 -14.73 -4.51 -4.19
N THR A 22 -14.86 -5.69 -3.58
CA THR A 22 -15.54 -6.84 -4.17
C THR A 22 -16.47 -7.47 -3.14
N GLU A 23 -17.56 -8.07 -3.60
CA GLU A 23 -18.48 -8.81 -2.74
C GLU A 23 -17.94 -10.18 -2.31
N THR A 24 -16.94 -10.71 -3.03
CA THR A 24 -16.40 -12.05 -2.82
C THR A 24 -15.27 -12.10 -1.79
N THR A 25 -14.50 -11.02 -1.64
CA THR A 25 -13.35 -10.97 -0.74
C THR A 25 -13.27 -9.62 -0.04
N ASN A 26 -13.47 -9.63 1.28
CA ASN A 26 -13.29 -8.45 2.11
C ASN A 26 -11.81 -8.31 2.52
N CYS A 27 -10.99 -7.82 1.58
CA CYS A 27 -9.57 -7.56 1.82
C CYS A 27 -9.29 -6.69 3.06
N PRO A 28 -10.02 -5.59 3.30
CA PRO A 28 -9.88 -4.84 4.54
C PRO A 28 -9.96 -5.71 5.80
N ASP A 29 -10.92 -6.63 5.89
CA ASP A 29 -11.08 -7.54 7.04
C ASP A 29 -9.85 -8.46 7.23
N LEU A 30 -9.37 -9.06 6.13
CA LEU A 30 -8.17 -9.90 6.14
C LEU A 30 -6.88 -9.16 6.54
N HIS A 31 -6.89 -7.84 6.37
CA HIS A 31 -5.76 -6.96 6.65
C HIS A 31 -5.95 -6.15 7.95
N GLY A 32 -6.83 -6.62 8.85
CA GLY A 32 -6.99 -6.05 10.18
C GLY A 32 -7.96 -4.87 10.23
N GLY A 33 -8.88 -4.77 9.27
CA GLY A 33 -9.89 -3.73 9.18
C GLY A 33 -9.39 -2.40 8.63
N VAL A 34 -8.16 -2.32 8.10
CA VAL A 34 -7.57 -1.06 7.65
C VAL A 34 -7.95 -0.73 6.20
N GLY A 35 -8.10 0.56 5.92
CA GLY A 35 -8.42 1.05 4.59
C GLY A 35 -7.21 1.10 3.67
N TRP A 36 -7.34 0.58 2.45
CA TRP A 36 -6.28 0.60 1.44
C TRP A 36 -6.83 0.43 0.02
N TRP A 37 -5.99 0.68 -0.99
CA TRP A 37 -6.28 0.36 -2.38
C TRP A 37 -6.03 -1.13 -2.66
N TYR A 38 -6.89 -2.00 -2.13
CA TYR A 38 -6.73 -3.44 -2.31
C TYR A 38 -7.06 -3.88 -3.75
N HIS A 39 -6.22 -4.76 -4.30
CA HIS A 39 -6.50 -5.37 -5.59
C HIS A 39 -7.66 -6.37 -5.44
N PRO A 40 -8.62 -6.43 -6.38
CA PRO A 40 -9.81 -7.28 -6.30
C PRO A 40 -9.55 -8.78 -6.52
N GLY A 41 -8.30 -9.23 -6.55
CA GLY A 41 -7.92 -10.63 -6.73
C GLY A 41 -7.54 -11.29 -5.41
N ASP A 42 -7.17 -12.58 -5.46
CA ASP A 42 -6.87 -13.38 -4.26
C ASP A 42 -5.74 -12.80 -3.39
N GLU A 43 -4.79 -12.10 -4.01
CA GLU A 43 -3.75 -11.37 -3.29
C GLU A 43 -4.13 -9.88 -3.15
N CYS A 44 -4.80 -9.55 -2.05
CA CYS A 44 -5.31 -8.22 -1.73
C CYS A 44 -4.27 -7.09 -1.83
N ALA A 45 -3.06 -7.30 -1.27
CA ALA A 45 -2.02 -6.28 -1.25
C ALA A 45 -0.60 -6.83 -1.30
N HIS A 46 0.26 -6.12 -2.03
CA HIS A 46 1.72 -6.29 -2.00
C HIS A 46 2.42 -5.16 -1.26
N VAL A 47 1.73 -4.02 -1.11
CA VAL A 47 2.12 -2.89 -0.29
C VAL A 47 0.90 -2.47 0.50
N GLN A 48 1.05 -2.20 1.79
CA GLN A 48 0.00 -1.62 2.64
C GLN A 48 0.69 -0.74 3.67
N LEU A 49 0.54 0.58 3.54
CA LEU A 49 1.21 1.52 4.43
C LEU A 49 0.31 2.04 5.57
N ASN A 50 -0.97 1.64 5.56
CA ASN A 50 -1.97 1.96 6.57
C ASN A 50 -2.17 0.84 7.62
N GLY A 51 -1.29 -0.16 7.65
CA GLY A 51 -1.39 -1.27 8.60
C GLY A 51 -0.93 -0.90 10.02
N PHE A 52 -0.98 -1.88 10.91
CA PHE A 52 -0.65 -1.68 12.32
C PHE A 52 0.85 -1.56 12.57
N LEU A 53 1.19 -0.70 13.54
CA LEU A 53 2.51 -0.68 14.15
C LEU A 53 2.66 -1.87 15.12
N PRO A 54 3.86 -2.42 15.26
CA PRO A 54 4.13 -3.49 16.22
C PRO A 54 4.02 -2.97 17.65
N THR A 55 3.30 -3.68 18.52
CA THR A 55 3.04 -3.28 19.91
C THR A 55 4.24 -3.47 20.84
N HIS A 56 5.14 -4.40 20.53
CA HIS A 56 6.20 -4.86 21.46
C HIS A 56 7.62 -4.53 20.98
N GLY A 57 7.77 -3.69 19.95
CA GLY A 57 9.07 -3.24 19.45
C GLY A 57 9.90 -4.30 18.72
N ASP A 58 9.43 -5.56 18.67
CA ASP A 58 10.03 -6.68 17.93
C ASP A 58 9.82 -6.58 16.41
N GLY A 59 8.99 -5.64 15.96
CA GLY A 59 8.70 -5.45 14.54
C GLY A 59 7.65 -6.42 14.00
N LEU A 60 7.06 -7.27 14.86
CA LEU A 60 6.17 -8.34 14.46
C LEU A 60 4.70 -7.98 14.68
N VAL A 61 3.87 -8.44 13.75
CA VAL A 61 2.41 -8.27 13.75
C VAL A 61 1.75 -9.53 13.20
N PRO A 62 0.44 -9.74 13.44
CA PRO A 62 -0.31 -10.78 12.76
C PRO A 62 -0.15 -10.66 11.23
N TYR A 63 -0.09 -11.82 10.56
CA TYR A 63 0.10 -11.94 9.12
C TYR A 63 -0.75 -10.92 8.35
N ASN A 64 -0.13 -10.14 7.46
CA ASN A 64 -0.76 -9.13 6.59
C ASN A 64 -1.39 -7.91 7.25
N THR A 65 -1.37 -7.80 8.57
CA THR A 65 -2.02 -6.67 9.26
C THR A 65 -1.10 -5.46 9.44
N GLY A 66 0.20 -5.63 9.21
CA GLY A 66 1.22 -4.59 9.39
C GLY A 66 1.35 -3.57 8.27
N ILE A 67 2.26 -2.63 8.51
CA ILE A 67 2.81 -1.75 7.48
C ILE A 67 3.81 -2.57 6.66
N LEU A 68 3.43 -2.99 5.46
CA LEU A 68 4.20 -3.94 4.64
C LEU A 68 4.51 -3.43 3.24
N TRP A 69 5.62 -3.93 2.68
CA TRP A 69 6.03 -3.73 1.30
C TRP A 69 6.84 -4.95 0.84
N ILE A 70 6.15 -5.91 0.22
CA ILE A 70 6.69 -7.23 -0.16
C ILE A 70 7.88 -7.13 -1.11
N GLY A 71 7.83 -6.16 -2.03
CA GLY A 71 8.93 -5.87 -2.95
C GLY A 71 10.24 -5.44 -2.28
N TRP A 72 10.18 -4.97 -1.03
CA TRP A 72 11.37 -4.61 -0.25
C TRP A 72 11.68 -5.63 0.85
N LYS A 73 10.69 -6.00 1.65
CA LYS A 73 10.77 -7.06 2.67
C LYS A 73 9.63 -8.04 2.43
N SER A 74 9.96 -9.29 2.10
CA SER A 74 8.99 -10.33 1.75
C SER A 74 8.23 -10.92 2.94
N ASP A 75 8.60 -10.56 4.17
CA ASP A 75 7.97 -11.07 5.39
C ASP A 75 6.65 -10.34 5.67
N ARG A 76 5.55 -11.09 5.66
CA ARG A 76 4.19 -10.59 5.92
C ARG A 76 3.84 -10.50 7.42
N HIS A 77 4.73 -10.94 8.31
CA HIS A 77 4.63 -10.68 9.75
C HIS A 77 5.43 -9.46 10.19
N PHE A 78 6.22 -8.87 9.29
CA PHE A 78 7.01 -7.69 9.58
C PHE A 78 6.17 -6.42 9.35
N SER A 79 6.31 -5.45 10.26
CA SER A 79 5.75 -4.11 10.09
C SER A 79 6.84 -3.04 10.11
N PHE A 80 6.85 -2.15 9.12
CA PHE A 80 7.70 -0.97 9.13
C PHE A 80 7.31 -0.05 10.29
N GLN A 81 8.32 0.43 11.03
CA GLN A 81 8.07 1.35 12.15
C GLN A 81 7.73 2.78 11.69
N HIS A 82 8.21 3.17 10.50
CA HIS A 82 8.05 4.51 9.97
C HIS A 82 7.81 4.46 8.46
N VAL A 83 6.78 5.16 8.00
CA VAL A 83 6.46 5.36 6.59
C VAL A 83 5.98 6.79 6.36
N HIS A 84 6.22 7.30 5.16
CA HIS A 84 5.78 8.63 4.77
C HIS A 84 5.39 8.59 3.28
N MET A 85 4.13 8.89 2.99
CA MET A 85 3.62 9.05 1.63
C MET A 85 3.54 10.54 1.31
N ALA A 86 4.17 10.97 0.23
CA ALA A 86 4.12 12.36 -0.23
C ALA A 86 3.93 12.43 -1.73
N ILE A 87 3.21 13.47 -2.17
CA ILE A 87 3.01 13.81 -3.58
C ILE A 87 3.67 15.15 -3.88
N GLN A 88 4.23 15.28 -5.07
CA GLN A 88 4.76 16.53 -5.58
C GLN A 88 4.15 16.80 -6.96
N PRO A 89 3.73 18.06 -7.25
CA PRO A 89 3.29 18.42 -8.59
C PRO A 89 4.38 18.12 -9.63
N LYS A 90 3.99 17.52 -10.76
CA LYS A 90 4.87 17.48 -11.92
C LYS A 90 4.99 18.91 -12.44
N LEU A 91 6.11 19.57 -12.18
CA LEU A 91 6.40 20.87 -12.80
C LEU A 91 6.23 20.70 -14.32
N ARG A 92 5.33 21.48 -14.90
CA ARG A 92 5.17 21.57 -16.35
C ARG A 92 6.52 22.08 -16.85
N ARG A 93 7.30 21.26 -17.58
CA ARG A 93 8.48 21.78 -18.29
C ARG A 93 7.98 22.87 -19.22
N ASP A 94 8.19 24.12 -18.86
CA ASP A 94 7.91 25.24 -19.76
C ASP A 94 8.69 25.01 -21.06
N ARG A 95 7.96 24.96 -22.17
CA ARG A 95 8.48 24.81 -23.53
C ARG A 95 9.21 26.09 -24.02
N ASN A 96 9.91 26.81 -23.15
CA ASN A 96 10.62 28.04 -23.50
C ASN A 96 12.10 28.01 -23.11
N ARG A 97 12.78 26.89 -23.37
CA ARG A 97 14.22 26.89 -23.67
C ARG A 97 14.35 26.72 -25.17
N HIS A 98 15.01 27.68 -25.82
CA HIS A 98 15.25 27.83 -27.27
C HIS A 98 14.36 28.85 -28.00
N ARG A 99 14.42 30.10 -27.56
CA ARG A 99 14.58 31.23 -28.50
C ARG A 99 15.86 31.98 -28.10
N ARG A 100 16.98 31.55 -28.70
CA ARG A 100 18.16 32.39 -28.90
C ARG A 100 18.09 32.86 -30.34
#